data_AF-A0A819IK59-F1
#
_entry.id   AF-A0A819IK59-F1
#
_cell.length_a   1.000
_cell.length_b   1.000
_cell.length_c   1.000
_cell.angle_alpha   90.00
_cell.angle_beta   90.00
_cell.angle_gamma   90.00
#
_symmetry.space_group_name_H-M   'P 1'
#
loop_
_entity.id
_entity.type
_entity.pdbx_description
1 polymer ?
#
loop_
_entity_poly.entity_id
_entity_poly.type
_entity_poly.pdbx_seq_one_letter_code
_entity_poly.pdbx_strand_id
1 'polypeptide(L)'
;MNTPYLLTDKQMQDFLINGYLVLQPISLDTNFHSSIFTQTLSIFNDEGNPGNNILPRIPQLQNVFNDPVVSGALESLLGPKYTMQPHRFPHLTKPGTEDQPWHKDSYFLYPKPLRHHQLRYVMAMYYPQDVPLEMGPTAIRPRSQYDAADWVYDRNKTPPEDVDIKTDKQHDVRMVCTAGTVVLIHYDIIHKGTANRTKDSYRFMFKFQFNRLEEPTKPTWNHDPTNAVYDAADAGLLQPIVKHVWNWMMGGTMMIQQSSTEQDIINWKIQLHNKDSETRLNAAYNLALSNEYHVLIEQLSNNKEIYRLEAAYALTACRYNKNVINELQTVLKKEEKNEDQAYCIAFIFSEMGSIALETLPLLVHVLEITDSWLVKKYCCQALGTIQSNNQNDVDIVVRCLIHILLDRDQQLDTVNRSHARITAALSLANIGAKAAEATLVLKDALYFDQNRYVNGNALLALERIGTSEALKIIIPARRIWQATMKQVMLEEDIALLEHRRLTSTQSQSTSNLTYELVVEIIVNILILITVILN
;
A
#
# COMPACT_ATOMS: atom_id res chain seq x y z
N MET A 1 -6.74 -34.09 1.06
CA MET A 1 -6.57 -32.62 1.07
C MET A 1 -5.38 -32.33 0.17
N ASN A 2 -5.54 -31.52 -0.87
CA ASN A 2 -4.40 -31.16 -1.73
C ASN A 2 -3.42 -30.32 -0.91
N THR A 3 -2.14 -30.67 -0.93
CA THR A 3 -1.08 -29.86 -0.32
C THR A 3 -1.08 -28.46 -0.95
N PRO A 4 -1.11 -27.38 -0.14
CA PRO A 4 -1.11 -26.02 -0.68
C PRO A 4 0.18 -25.73 -1.46
N TYR A 5 0.09 -25.01 -2.58
CA TYR A 5 1.21 -24.62 -3.43
C TYR A 5 1.92 -23.39 -2.84
N LEU A 6 2.55 -23.56 -1.69
CA LEU A 6 3.28 -22.51 -0.98
C LEU A 6 4.66 -22.25 -1.60
N LEU A 7 5.19 -21.04 -1.42
CA LEU A 7 6.54 -20.68 -1.83
C LEU A 7 7.58 -21.46 -1.02
N THR A 8 8.70 -21.75 -1.65
CA THR A 8 9.91 -22.23 -0.97
C THR A 8 10.66 -21.07 -0.31
N ASP A 9 11.57 -21.39 0.60
CA ASP A 9 12.51 -20.39 1.14
C ASP A 9 13.22 -19.60 0.05
N LYS A 10 13.72 -20.26 -1.00
CA LYS A 10 14.43 -19.58 -2.08
C LYS A 10 13.55 -18.56 -2.79
N GLN A 11 12.29 -18.89 -3.06
CA GLN A 11 11.34 -17.95 -3.67
C GLN A 11 11.00 -16.78 -2.75
N MET A 12 10.90 -17.02 -1.43
CA MET A 12 10.72 -15.95 -0.45
C MET A 12 11.93 -15.01 -0.42
N GLN A 13 13.15 -15.56 -0.37
CA GLN A 13 14.40 -14.81 -0.41
C GLN A 13 14.53 -13.99 -1.70
N ASP A 14 14.25 -14.61 -2.85
CA ASP A 14 14.26 -13.94 -4.16
C ASP A 14 13.25 -12.80 -4.22
N PHE A 15 12.06 -12.96 -3.64
CA PHE A 15 11.09 -11.88 -3.55
C PHE A 15 11.56 -10.75 -2.61
N LEU A 16 12.13 -11.06 -1.45
CA LEU A 16 12.64 -10.03 -0.53
C LEU A 16 13.81 -9.23 -1.10
N ILE A 17 14.66 -9.88 -1.91
CA ILE A 17 15.80 -9.23 -2.57
C ILE A 17 15.33 -8.45 -3.80
N ASN A 18 14.68 -9.13 -4.75
CA ASN A 18 14.39 -8.57 -6.07
C ASN A 18 13.08 -7.80 -6.10
N GLY A 19 12.17 -8.05 -5.15
CA GLY A 19 10.88 -7.39 -5.02
C GLY A 19 9.81 -7.88 -5.99
N TYR A 20 10.00 -9.02 -6.68
CA TYR A 20 8.95 -9.60 -7.54
C TYR A 20 9.08 -11.12 -7.71
N LEU A 21 7.98 -11.75 -8.13
CA LEU A 21 7.87 -13.14 -8.59
C LEU A 21 6.97 -13.20 -9.83
N VAL A 22 7.30 -14.08 -10.77
CA VAL A 22 6.47 -14.37 -11.96
C VAL A 22 5.84 -15.73 -11.79
N LEU A 23 4.52 -15.79 -11.88
CA LEU A 23 3.72 -16.98 -11.64
C LEU A 23 2.89 -17.33 -12.88
N GLN A 24 2.75 -18.62 -13.14
CA GLN A 24 1.83 -19.15 -14.13
C GLN A 24 0.72 -19.92 -13.40
N PRO A 25 -0.54 -19.48 -13.47
CA PRO A 25 -1.68 -20.26 -13.00
C PRO A 25 -1.72 -21.63 -13.68
N ILE A 26 -2.08 -22.68 -12.93
CA ILE A 26 -2.07 -24.07 -13.42
C ILE A 26 -3.47 -24.64 -13.65
N SER A 27 -4.50 -23.99 -13.10
CA SER A 27 -5.90 -24.43 -13.17
C SER A 27 -6.70 -23.74 -14.28
N LEU A 28 -6.08 -22.81 -15.02
CA LEU A 28 -6.73 -21.96 -16.01
C LEU A 28 -6.12 -22.20 -17.38
N ASP A 29 -6.97 -22.40 -18.39
CA ASP A 29 -6.56 -22.69 -19.76
C ASP A 29 -6.50 -21.43 -20.63
N THR A 30 -5.99 -21.57 -21.85
CA THR A 30 -5.90 -20.47 -22.82
C THR A 30 -7.27 -19.86 -23.12
N ASN A 31 -8.34 -20.67 -23.17
CA ASN A 31 -9.69 -20.18 -23.45
C ASN A 31 -10.19 -19.24 -22.36
N PHE A 32 -9.89 -19.54 -21.09
CA PHE A 32 -10.19 -18.66 -19.97
C PHE A 32 -9.52 -17.29 -20.16
N HIS A 33 -8.21 -17.27 -20.41
CA HIS A 33 -7.47 -16.02 -20.57
C HIS A 33 -7.97 -15.21 -21.78
N SER A 34 -8.16 -15.84 -22.93
CA SER A 34 -8.74 -15.20 -24.12
C SER A 34 -10.15 -14.66 -23.86
N SER A 35 -10.99 -15.38 -23.11
CA SER A 35 -12.34 -14.93 -22.74
C SER A 35 -12.30 -13.65 -21.90
N ILE A 36 -11.39 -13.56 -20.92
CA ILE A 36 -11.19 -12.35 -20.12
C ILE A 36 -10.78 -11.16 -21.01
N PHE A 37 -9.84 -11.38 -21.93
CA PHE A 37 -9.42 -10.35 -22.89
C PHE A 37 -10.60 -9.84 -23.72
N THR A 38 -11.34 -10.74 -24.37
CA THR A 38 -12.47 -10.37 -25.25
C THR A 38 -13.59 -9.66 -24.48
N GLN A 39 -13.95 -10.14 -23.30
CA GLN A 39 -14.96 -9.48 -22.46
C GLN A 39 -14.51 -8.07 -22.06
N THR A 40 -13.25 -7.91 -21.66
CA THR A 40 -12.71 -6.60 -21.27
C THR A 40 -12.68 -5.65 -22.45
N LEU A 41 -12.29 -6.12 -23.64
CA LEU A 41 -12.30 -5.29 -24.85
C LEU A 41 -13.72 -4.83 -25.20
N SER A 42 -14.73 -5.71 -25.10
CA SER A 42 -16.14 -5.32 -25.31
C SER A 42 -16.56 -4.24 -24.32
N ILE A 43 -16.27 -4.41 -23.03
CA ILE A 43 -16.59 -3.40 -22.00
C ILE A 43 -15.93 -2.05 -22.31
N PHE A 44 -14.65 -2.05 -22.69
CA PHE A 44 -13.95 -0.82 -23.04
C PHE A 44 -14.55 -0.11 -24.26
N ASN A 45 -15.05 -0.87 -25.23
CA ASN A 45 -15.67 -0.32 -26.44
C ASN A 45 -17.10 0.17 -26.18
N ASP A 46 -17.88 -0.57 -25.40
CA ASP A 46 -19.31 -0.34 -25.18
C ASP A 46 -19.59 0.64 -24.03
N GLU A 47 -18.78 0.57 -22.97
CA GLU A 47 -19.00 1.28 -21.69
C GLU A 47 -17.83 2.21 -21.29
N GLY A 48 -16.65 2.03 -21.89
CA GLY A 48 -15.42 2.71 -21.47
C GLY A 48 -14.64 1.97 -20.38
N ASN A 49 -13.68 2.63 -19.75
CA ASN A 49 -12.86 2.01 -18.71
C ASN A 49 -13.71 1.83 -17.42
N PRO A 50 -13.92 0.59 -16.92
CA PRO A 50 -14.72 0.37 -15.72
C PRO A 50 -13.98 0.72 -14.41
N GLY A 51 -12.74 1.20 -14.50
CA GLY A 51 -11.92 1.59 -13.36
C GLY A 51 -11.79 0.46 -12.33
N ASN A 52 -11.96 0.82 -11.06
CA ASN A 52 -11.87 -0.13 -9.94
C ASN A 52 -13.01 -1.17 -9.88
N ASN A 53 -13.98 -1.11 -10.81
CA ASN A 53 -15.14 -2.00 -10.85
C ASN A 53 -14.95 -3.20 -11.79
N ILE A 54 -13.73 -3.44 -12.28
CA ILE A 54 -13.47 -4.54 -13.22
C ILE A 54 -13.80 -5.92 -12.64
N LEU A 55 -13.51 -6.17 -11.36
CA LEU A 55 -13.77 -7.48 -10.75
C LEU A 55 -15.27 -7.76 -10.62
N PRO A 56 -16.12 -6.82 -10.16
CA PRO A 56 -17.57 -6.95 -10.30
C PRO A 56 -18.05 -7.13 -11.76
N ARG A 57 -17.42 -6.44 -12.73
CA ARG A 57 -17.83 -6.50 -14.14
C ARG A 57 -17.46 -7.81 -14.85
N ILE A 58 -16.36 -8.43 -14.42
CA ILE A 58 -15.88 -9.75 -14.88
C ILE A 58 -15.54 -10.61 -13.65
N PRO A 59 -16.55 -11.19 -12.97
CA PRO A 59 -16.35 -11.97 -11.74
C PRO A 59 -15.40 -13.15 -11.89
N GLN A 60 -15.27 -13.69 -13.11
CA GLN A 60 -14.34 -14.78 -13.43
C GLN A 60 -12.88 -14.42 -13.15
N LEU A 61 -12.50 -13.13 -13.11
CA LEU A 61 -11.17 -12.68 -12.70
C LEU A 61 -10.78 -13.20 -11.31
N GLN A 62 -11.75 -13.45 -10.41
CA GLN A 62 -11.50 -14.04 -9.10
C GLN A 62 -10.83 -15.41 -9.21
N ASN A 63 -11.08 -16.18 -10.28
CA ASN A 63 -10.49 -17.50 -10.48
C ASN A 63 -8.96 -17.44 -10.65
N VAL A 64 -8.41 -16.32 -11.14
CA VAL A 64 -6.95 -16.11 -11.19
C VAL A 64 -6.34 -16.13 -9.78
N PHE A 65 -7.03 -15.53 -8.81
CA PHE A 65 -6.56 -15.46 -7.42
C PHE A 65 -6.98 -16.66 -6.58
N ASN A 66 -7.89 -17.49 -7.08
CA ASN A 66 -8.24 -18.78 -6.49
C ASN A 66 -7.34 -19.92 -7.04
N ASP A 67 -6.56 -19.66 -8.09
CA ASP A 67 -5.59 -20.63 -8.60
C ASP A 67 -4.62 -21.03 -7.48
N PRO A 68 -4.30 -22.33 -7.31
CA PRO A 68 -3.46 -22.78 -6.21
C PRO A 68 -2.08 -22.12 -6.16
N VAL A 69 -1.45 -21.85 -7.31
CA VAL A 69 -0.12 -21.22 -7.37
C VAL A 69 -0.18 -19.77 -6.94
N VAL A 70 -1.22 -19.05 -7.38
CA VAL A 70 -1.38 -17.61 -7.06
C VAL A 70 -1.81 -17.42 -5.60
N SER A 71 -2.80 -18.17 -5.15
CA SER A 71 -3.29 -18.12 -3.76
C SER A 71 -2.21 -18.55 -2.77
N GLY A 72 -1.49 -19.65 -3.05
CA GLY A 72 -0.41 -20.12 -2.20
C GLY A 72 0.77 -19.15 -2.13
N ALA A 73 1.09 -18.45 -3.23
CA ALA A 73 2.10 -17.40 -3.23
C ALA A 73 1.68 -16.18 -2.40
N LEU A 74 0.44 -15.71 -2.55
CA LEU A 74 -0.10 -14.60 -1.75
C LEU A 74 -0.14 -14.96 -0.26
N GLU A 75 -0.56 -16.18 0.10
CA GLU A 75 -0.54 -16.67 1.49
C GLU A 75 0.88 -16.75 2.05
N SER A 76 1.85 -17.21 1.25
CA SER A 76 3.26 -17.26 1.65
C SER A 76 3.81 -15.87 1.99
N LEU A 77 3.46 -14.85 1.19
CA LEU A 77 3.96 -13.49 1.33
C LEU A 77 3.21 -12.67 2.40
N LEU A 78 1.88 -12.79 2.48
CA LEU A 78 1.01 -11.93 3.30
C LEU A 78 0.36 -12.64 4.50
N GLY A 79 0.52 -13.96 4.60
CA GLY A 79 -0.11 -14.81 5.62
C GLY A 79 -1.55 -15.21 5.27
N PRO A 80 -2.12 -16.23 5.94
CA PRO A 80 -3.37 -16.90 5.52
C PRO A 80 -4.63 -16.04 5.60
N LYS A 81 -4.55 -14.85 6.24
CA LYS A 81 -5.67 -13.92 6.36
C LYS A 81 -5.43 -12.61 5.61
N TYR A 82 -4.67 -12.66 4.52
CA TYR A 82 -4.56 -11.53 3.60
C TYR A 82 -5.91 -11.19 2.97
N THR A 83 -6.02 -10.00 2.41
CA THR A 83 -7.21 -9.57 1.67
C THR A 83 -6.85 -8.84 0.39
N MET A 84 -7.78 -8.83 -0.56
CA MET A 84 -7.70 -8.05 -1.79
C MET A 84 -8.37 -6.69 -1.55
N GLN A 85 -7.61 -5.62 -1.76
CA GLN A 85 -8.09 -4.26 -1.61
C GLN A 85 -9.11 -3.87 -2.68
N PRO A 86 -9.91 -2.83 -2.44
CA PRO A 86 -10.87 -2.30 -3.42
C PRO A 86 -10.20 -1.70 -4.67
N HIS A 87 -8.88 -1.43 -4.66
CA HIS A 87 -8.15 -0.99 -5.85
C HIS A 87 -7.87 -2.15 -6.81
N ARG A 88 -8.60 -2.19 -7.92
CA ARG A 88 -8.64 -3.30 -8.90
C ARG A 88 -8.80 -2.72 -10.29
N PHE A 89 -7.71 -2.39 -10.97
CA PHE A 89 -7.77 -1.50 -12.13
C PHE A 89 -7.31 -2.20 -13.42
N PRO A 90 -8.09 -2.16 -14.52
CA PRO A 90 -7.65 -2.62 -15.82
C PRO A 90 -6.88 -1.50 -16.55
N HIS A 91 -5.63 -1.76 -16.91
CA HIS A 91 -4.82 -0.88 -17.73
C HIS A 91 -4.86 -1.32 -19.18
N LEU A 92 -5.34 -0.43 -20.05
CA LEU A 92 -5.27 -0.57 -21.51
C LEU A 92 -4.08 0.22 -22.05
N THR A 93 -3.17 -0.45 -22.75
CA THR A 93 -2.10 0.20 -23.53
C THR A 93 -2.40 0.02 -25.01
N LYS A 94 -2.75 1.13 -25.68
CA LYS A 94 -3.09 1.16 -27.11
C LYS A 94 -1.83 1.21 -27.99
N PRO A 95 -1.89 0.77 -29.25
CA PRO A 95 -0.83 1.03 -30.23
C PRO A 95 -0.40 2.50 -30.22
N GLY A 96 0.91 2.75 -30.23
CA GLY A 96 1.49 4.09 -30.20
C GLY A 96 1.53 4.77 -28.83
N THR A 97 1.14 4.09 -27.75
CA THR A 97 1.31 4.64 -26.38
C THR A 97 2.80 4.76 -26.05
N GLU A 98 3.22 5.89 -25.47
CA GLU A 98 4.60 6.15 -25.04
C GLU A 98 4.92 5.56 -23.66
N ASP A 99 6.22 5.54 -23.32
CA ASP A 99 6.69 5.14 -22.00
C ASP A 99 6.09 6.02 -20.88
N GLN A 100 5.68 5.40 -19.78
CA GLN A 100 5.41 6.11 -18.54
C GLN A 100 6.72 6.48 -17.83
N PRO A 101 6.72 7.52 -16.98
CA PRO A 101 7.83 7.73 -16.06
C PRO A 101 7.92 6.56 -15.05
N TRP A 102 9.14 6.29 -14.59
CA TRP A 102 9.36 5.40 -13.45
C TRP A 102 8.67 5.96 -12.21
N HIS A 103 7.93 5.12 -11.50
CA HIS A 103 7.21 5.53 -10.30
C HIS A 103 7.11 4.38 -9.31
N LYS A 104 6.86 4.73 -8.05
CA LYS A 104 6.30 3.82 -7.06
C LYS A 104 4.79 4.00 -7.04
N ASP A 105 4.05 2.95 -6.71
CA ASP A 105 2.61 3.08 -6.66
C ASP A 105 2.16 3.98 -5.51
N SER A 106 1.05 4.66 -5.73
CA SER A 106 0.36 5.42 -4.70
C SER A 106 -1.12 5.12 -4.79
N TYR A 107 -1.75 4.92 -3.64
CA TYR A 107 -3.20 4.78 -3.55
C TYR A 107 -3.94 6.09 -3.83
N PHE A 108 -3.23 7.22 -3.93
CA PHE A 108 -3.79 8.50 -3.50
C PHE A 108 -3.45 9.73 -4.33
N LEU A 109 -2.72 9.67 -5.46
CA LEU A 109 -2.25 10.85 -6.21
C LEU A 109 -1.37 11.84 -5.40
N TYR A 110 -1.25 11.64 -4.08
CA TYR A 110 -0.43 12.35 -3.12
C TYR A 110 0.71 11.45 -2.64
N PRO A 111 1.87 12.06 -2.34
CA PRO A 111 3.07 11.34 -1.93
C PRO A 111 2.84 10.63 -0.60
N LYS A 112 3.33 9.38 -0.52
CA LYS A 112 3.33 8.57 0.69
C LYS A 112 4.73 8.68 1.29
N PRO A 113 4.96 9.53 2.31
CA PRO A 113 6.32 9.79 2.79
C PRO A 113 6.96 8.53 3.37
N LEU A 114 6.24 7.78 4.21
CA LEU A 114 6.69 6.48 4.74
C LEU A 114 5.99 5.30 4.06
N ARG A 115 6.80 4.37 3.58
CA ARG A 115 6.46 3.12 2.89
C ARG A 115 6.78 1.92 3.78
N HIS A 116 6.38 0.71 3.42
CA HIS A 116 6.60 -0.44 4.30
C HIS A 116 7.75 -1.29 3.77
N HIS A 117 8.82 -1.40 4.54
CA HIS A 117 9.88 -2.38 4.25
C HIS A 117 9.46 -3.78 4.68
N GLN A 118 8.68 -3.88 5.77
CA GLN A 118 8.00 -5.13 6.11
C GLN A 118 6.93 -5.43 5.06
N LEU A 119 6.73 -6.71 4.78
CA LEU A 119 5.82 -7.16 3.73
C LEU A 119 4.34 -7.04 4.15
N ARG A 120 3.85 -5.79 4.12
CA ARG A 120 2.47 -5.38 4.44
C ARG A 120 1.56 -5.43 3.21
N TYR A 121 2.11 -5.13 2.04
CA TYR A 121 1.36 -4.97 0.79
C TYR A 121 2.07 -5.67 -0.38
N VAL A 122 1.29 -6.36 -1.21
CA VAL A 122 1.73 -6.95 -2.48
C VAL A 122 0.78 -6.49 -3.57
N MET A 123 1.29 -6.26 -4.77
CA MET A 123 0.48 -5.99 -5.95
C MET A 123 0.64 -7.14 -6.94
N ALA A 124 -0.46 -7.53 -7.59
CA ALA A 124 -0.46 -8.49 -8.69
C ALA A 124 -0.77 -7.77 -10.00
N MET A 125 -0.01 -8.10 -11.04
CA MET A 125 -0.25 -7.71 -12.42
C MET A 125 -0.56 -8.95 -13.24
N TYR A 126 -1.80 -9.06 -13.70
CA TYR A 126 -2.28 -10.19 -14.49
C TYR A 126 -2.42 -9.81 -15.97
N TYR A 127 -1.96 -10.70 -16.86
CA TYR A 127 -2.00 -10.50 -18.31
C TYR A 127 -2.83 -11.60 -18.98
N PRO A 128 -4.01 -11.31 -19.56
CA PRO A 128 -4.82 -12.33 -20.22
C PRO A 128 -4.39 -12.63 -21.67
N GLN A 129 -3.31 -12.01 -22.15
CA GLN A 129 -2.76 -12.22 -23.49
C GLN A 129 -1.23 -12.30 -23.43
N ASP A 130 -0.63 -12.87 -24.47
CA ASP A 130 0.83 -12.80 -24.67
C ASP A 130 1.27 -11.34 -24.79
N VAL A 131 2.37 -10.99 -24.12
CA VAL A 131 2.94 -9.65 -24.14
C VAL A 131 4.39 -9.73 -24.61
N PRO A 132 4.65 -9.66 -25.91
CA PRO A 132 5.99 -9.51 -26.45
C PRO A 132 6.54 -8.11 -26.15
N LEU A 133 7.84 -7.92 -26.37
CA LEU A 133 8.54 -6.68 -26.00
C LEU A 133 7.94 -5.44 -26.68
N GLU A 134 7.57 -5.55 -27.95
CA GLU A 134 6.99 -4.48 -28.76
C GLU A 134 5.59 -4.07 -28.30
N MET A 135 4.88 -4.89 -27.53
CA MET A 135 3.52 -4.59 -27.04
C MET A 135 3.52 -3.73 -25.77
N GLY A 136 4.71 -3.36 -25.27
CA GLY A 136 4.88 -2.51 -24.11
C GLY A 136 4.65 -3.26 -22.79
N PRO A 137 5.45 -4.30 -22.46
CA PRO A 137 5.36 -4.98 -21.17
C PRO A 137 5.63 -4.01 -20.00
N THR A 138 5.18 -4.37 -18.80
CA THR A 138 5.57 -3.58 -17.63
C THR A 138 7.08 -3.70 -17.42
N ALA A 139 7.75 -2.58 -17.15
CA ALA A 139 9.12 -2.56 -16.71
C ALA A 139 9.19 -2.47 -15.19
N ILE A 140 10.09 -3.22 -14.58
CA ILE A 140 10.33 -3.23 -13.15
C ILE A 140 11.82 -2.96 -12.91
N ARG A 141 12.15 -2.23 -11.86
CA ARG A 141 13.51 -2.09 -11.35
C ARG A 141 13.66 -2.96 -10.10
N PRO A 142 14.24 -4.17 -10.22
CA PRO A 142 14.46 -5.05 -9.08
C PRO A 142 15.23 -4.34 -7.97
N ARG A 143 15.02 -4.78 -6.72
CA ARG A 143 15.75 -4.31 -5.53
C ARG A 143 15.42 -2.88 -5.06
N SER A 144 14.50 -2.18 -5.72
CA SER A 144 14.18 -0.78 -5.42
C SER A 144 13.07 -0.56 -4.38
N GLN A 145 12.47 -1.65 -3.87
CA GLN A 145 11.33 -1.59 -2.96
C GLN A 145 11.63 -0.85 -1.65
N TYR A 146 12.88 -0.90 -1.18
CA TYR A 146 13.32 -0.28 0.08
C TYR A 146 13.79 1.17 -0.08
N ASP A 147 13.87 1.70 -1.30
CA ASP A 147 14.28 3.09 -1.49
C ASP A 147 13.28 4.06 -0.84
N ALA A 148 13.77 4.97 -0.01
CA ALA A 148 12.94 6.00 0.61
C ALA A 148 12.50 7.08 -0.39
N ALA A 149 13.23 7.24 -1.50
CA ALA A 149 12.92 8.24 -2.52
C ALA A 149 11.63 7.91 -3.28
N ASP A 150 10.66 8.82 -3.22
CA ASP A 150 9.47 8.79 -4.07
C ASP A 150 9.73 9.56 -5.37
N TRP A 151 9.75 8.85 -6.49
CA TRP A 151 10.08 9.37 -7.82
C TRP A 151 9.00 10.30 -8.38
N VAL A 152 7.91 10.49 -7.64
CA VAL A 152 6.81 11.42 -7.95
C VAL A 152 7.01 12.80 -7.30
N TYR A 153 7.86 12.89 -6.28
CA TYR A 153 8.39 14.14 -5.72
C TYR A 153 9.66 14.46 -6.52
N ASP A 154 9.61 14.79 -7.80
CA ASP A 154 9.18 16.12 -8.19
C ASP A 154 9.10 16.22 -9.72
N ARG A 155 7.92 16.50 -10.29
CA ARG A 155 7.85 16.83 -11.71
C ARG A 155 8.39 18.23 -12.02
N ASN A 156 8.57 19.08 -10.99
CA ASN A 156 8.89 20.51 -11.13
C ASN A 156 10.07 21.02 -10.26
N LYS A 157 10.69 20.21 -9.41
CA LYS A 157 11.94 20.55 -8.70
C LYS A 157 13.04 19.61 -9.15
N THR A 158 14.22 20.20 -9.30
CA THR A 158 15.45 19.45 -9.44
C THR A 158 15.61 18.54 -8.21
N PRO A 159 15.95 17.25 -8.40
CA PRO A 159 16.47 16.44 -7.30
C PRO A 159 17.50 17.24 -6.51
N PRO A 160 17.56 17.15 -5.17
CA PRO A 160 18.64 17.77 -4.41
C PRO A 160 19.99 17.40 -5.04
N GLU A 161 20.89 18.37 -5.25
CA GLU A 161 22.20 18.18 -5.94
C GLU A 161 23.10 17.11 -5.29
N ASP A 162 22.73 16.68 -4.09
CA ASP A 162 23.39 15.70 -3.25
C ASP A 162 22.74 14.30 -3.26
N VAL A 163 21.65 14.07 -4.02
CA VAL A 163 21.06 12.74 -4.18
C VAL A 163 21.36 12.21 -5.58
N ASP A 164 22.21 11.19 -5.66
CA ASP A 164 22.42 10.48 -6.93
C ASP A 164 21.24 9.54 -7.16
N ILE A 165 20.35 9.95 -8.07
CA ILE A 165 19.25 9.13 -8.51
C ILE A 165 19.83 8.06 -9.43
N LYS A 166 19.95 6.82 -8.95
CA LYS A 166 20.42 5.69 -9.77
C LYS A 166 19.61 5.60 -11.05
N THR A 167 20.25 6.00 -12.15
CA THR A 167 19.78 5.77 -13.51
C THR A 167 20.33 4.46 -14.07
N ASP A 168 20.96 3.64 -13.23
CA ASP A 168 21.57 2.38 -13.64
C ASP A 168 20.50 1.42 -14.18
N LYS A 169 20.47 1.33 -15.51
CA LYS A 169 19.53 0.54 -16.29
C LYS A 169 19.91 -0.94 -16.33
N GLN A 170 21.09 -1.31 -15.82
CA GLN A 170 21.68 -2.64 -16.06
C GLN A 170 20.82 -3.78 -15.49
N HIS A 171 19.93 -3.48 -14.55
CA HIS A 171 19.07 -4.46 -13.88
C HIS A 171 17.57 -4.28 -14.19
N ASP A 172 17.16 -3.27 -14.99
CA ASP A 172 15.75 -3.06 -15.31
C ASP A 172 15.20 -4.23 -16.15
N VAL A 173 14.14 -4.89 -15.66
CA VAL A 173 13.52 -6.04 -16.34
C VAL A 173 12.25 -5.60 -17.07
N ARG A 174 12.03 -6.15 -18.28
CA ARG A 174 10.79 -6.02 -19.04
C ARG A 174 10.00 -7.32 -18.92
N MET A 175 8.77 -7.25 -18.43
CA MET A 175 7.91 -8.42 -18.18
C MET A 175 7.29 -8.95 -19.47
N VAL A 176 8.13 -9.44 -20.37
CA VAL A 176 7.70 -10.22 -21.54
C VAL A 176 7.16 -11.56 -21.03
N CYS A 177 5.92 -11.87 -21.39
CA CYS A 177 5.22 -13.00 -20.78
C CYS A 177 4.15 -13.60 -21.70
N THR A 178 3.70 -14.79 -21.34
CA THR A 178 2.60 -15.49 -22.01
C THR A 178 1.26 -15.18 -21.32
N ALA A 179 0.16 -15.40 -22.05
CA ALA A 179 -1.18 -15.31 -21.51
C ALA A 179 -1.33 -16.11 -20.22
N GLY A 180 -2.04 -15.52 -19.26
CA GLY A 180 -2.23 -16.09 -17.94
C GLY A 180 -1.23 -15.66 -16.89
N THR A 181 -0.07 -15.11 -17.28
CA THR A 181 0.99 -14.73 -16.35
C THR A 181 0.48 -13.76 -15.28
N VAL A 182 0.84 -14.03 -14.03
CA VAL A 182 0.65 -13.14 -12.87
C VAL A 182 2.02 -12.75 -12.34
N VAL A 183 2.35 -11.45 -12.39
CA VAL A 183 3.55 -10.91 -11.76
C VAL A 183 3.16 -10.36 -10.40
N LEU A 184 3.64 -10.98 -9.32
CA LEU A 184 3.56 -10.42 -7.98
C LEU A 184 4.74 -9.49 -7.76
N ILE A 185 4.48 -8.30 -7.23
CA ILE A 185 5.51 -7.32 -6.89
C ILE A 185 5.34 -6.83 -5.45
N HIS A 186 6.45 -6.48 -4.81
CA HIS A 186 6.43 -5.66 -3.62
C HIS A 186 5.76 -4.33 -3.98
N TYR A 187 4.80 -3.89 -3.18
CA TYR A 187 3.96 -2.73 -3.51
C TYR A 187 4.79 -1.46 -3.83
N ASP A 188 5.88 -1.27 -3.10
CA ASP A 188 6.77 -0.11 -3.21
C ASP A 188 7.93 -0.27 -4.23
N ILE A 189 7.92 -1.31 -5.08
CA ILE A 189 8.92 -1.45 -6.15
C ILE A 189 8.73 -0.37 -7.23
N ILE A 190 9.84 0.14 -7.76
CA ILE A 190 9.80 1.08 -8.88
C ILE A 190 9.44 0.34 -10.17
N HIS A 191 8.43 0.82 -10.88
CA HIS A 191 7.96 0.24 -12.12
C HIS A 191 7.43 1.31 -13.09
N LYS A 192 7.19 0.91 -14.35
CA LYS A 192 6.50 1.74 -15.36
C LYS A 192 5.80 0.90 -16.42
N GLY A 193 4.74 1.44 -17.02
CA GLY A 193 4.27 1.00 -18.33
C GLY A 193 5.28 1.42 -19.42
N THR A 194 5.53 0.54 -20.39
CA THR A 194 6.41 0.85 -21.52
C THR A 194 5.61 1.04 -22.80
N ALA A 195 6.26 1.63 -23.79
CA ALA A 195 5.66 2.01 -25.05
C ALA A 195 5.15 0.79 -25.81
N ASN A 196 3.92 0.89 -26.32
CA ASN A 196 3.37 -0.10 -27.24
C ASN A 196 3.69 0.34 -28.68
N ARG A 197 4.64 -0.35 -29.29
CA ARG A 197 5.20 -0.10 -30.63
C ARG A 197 4.51 -0.93 -31.72
N THR A 198 3.50 -1.72 -31.37
CA THR A 198 2.68 -2.44 -32.36
C THR A 198 1.81 -1.46 -33.16
N LYS A 199 1.27 -1.91 -34.29
CA LYS A 199 0.38 -1.10 -35.13
C LYS A 199 -1.10 -1.22 -34.75
N ASP A 200 -1.51 -2.39 -34.28
CA ASP A 200 -2.91 -2.80 -34.18
C ASP A 200 -3.24 -3.64 -32.93
N SER A 201 -2.26 -3.89 -32.05
CA SER A 201 -2.45 -4.78 -30.91
C SER A 201 -2.63 -4.02 -29.59
N TYR A 202 -3.74 -4.29 -28.91
CA TYR A 202 -4.01 -3.78 -27.56
C TYR A 202 -3.37 -4.69 -26.49
N ARG A 203 -2.86 -4.06 -25.42
CA ARG A 203 -2.40 -4.78 -24.22
C ARG A 203 -3.28 -4.44 -23.02
N PHE A 204 -3.86 -5.45 -22.41
CA PHE A 204 -4.44 -5.33 -21.07
C PHE A 204 -3.46 -5.82 -19.99
N MET A 205 -3.43 -5.12 -18.87
CA MET A 205 -2.82 -5.57 -17.62
C MET A 205 -3.78 -5.23 -16.48
N PHE A 206 -4.14 -6.22 -15.67
CA PHE A 206 -5.05 -6.02 -14.54
C PHE A 206 -4.23 -5.91 -13.27
N LYS A 207 -4.38 -4.77 -12.60
CA LYS A 207 -3.69 -4.46 -11.36
C LYS A 207 -4.61 -4.75 -10.19
N PHE A 208 -4.16 -5.62 -9.30
CA PHE A 208 -4.84 -5.95 -8.05
C PHE A 208 -3.90 -5.74 -6.89
N GLN A 209 -4.44 -5.32 -5.76
CA GLN A 209 -3.64 -5.01 -4.59
C GLN A 209 -4.09 -5.82 -3.41
N PHE A 210 -3.13 -6.22 -2.58
CA PHE A 210 -3.36 -7.10 -1.44
C PHE A 210 -2.65 -6.55 -0.21
N ASN A 211 -3.21 -6.82 0.96
CA ASN A 211 -2.59 -6.48 2.23
C ASN A 211 -2.69 -7.60 3.25
N ARG A 212 -1.66 -7.65 4.08
CA ARG A 212 -1.60 -8.45 5.31
C ARG A 212 -2.51 -7.82 6.36
N LEU A 213 -3.27 -8.64 7.08
CA LEU A 213 -4.13 -8.21 8.19
C LEU A 213 -3.61 -8.62 9.56
N GLU A 214 -2.63 -9.53 9.62
CA GLU A 214 -2.12 -10.10 10.88
C GLU A 214 -0.59 -10.13 10.90
N GLU A 215 -0.01 -9.83 12.06
CA GLU A 215 1.43 -9.96 12.28
C GLU A 215 1.88 -11.42 12.10
N PRO A 216 3.02 -11.67 11.43
CA PRO A 216 3.60 -13.00 11.37
C PRO A 216 4.00 -13.48 12.77
N THR A 217 3.60 -14.71 13.08
CA THR A 217 3.98 -15.42 14.32
C THR A 217 4.78 -16.69 14.03
N LYS A 218 4.80 -17.11 12.77
CA LYS A 218 5.53 -18.25 12.21
C LYS A 218 5.56 -18.13 10.68
N PRO A 219 6.42 -18.89 9.99
CA PRO A 219 6.38 -19.01 8.53
C PRO A 219 5.02 -19.46 8.01
N THR A 220 4.58 -18.85 6.92
CA THR A 220 3.34 -19.19 6.18
C THR A 220 3.63 -19.75 4.79
N TRP A 221 4.88 -20.17 4.55
CA TRP A 221 5.37 -20.77 3.32
C TRP A 221 6.00 -22.14 3.61
N ASN A 222 6.48 -22.86 2.59
CA ASN A 222 7.17 -24.13 2.75
C ASN A 222 8.62 -23.90 3.22
N HIS A 223 8.75 -23.57 4.51
CA HIS A 223 10.01 -23.24 5.15
C HIS A 223 10.80 -24.50 5.49
N ASP A 224 12.10 -24.53 5.14
CA ASP A 224 13.04 -25.54 5.62
C ASP A 224 13.62 -25.08 6.97
N PRO A 225 13.35 -25.77 8.09
CA PRO A 225 13.89 -25.40 9.39
C PRO A 225 15.41 -25.33 9.46
N THR A 226 16.14 -25.97 8.54
CA THR A 226 17.60 -25.85 8.46
C THR A 226 18.05 -24.45 8.00
N ASN A 227 17.17 -23.71 7.34
CA ASN A 227 17.36 -22.33 6.88
C ASN A 227 16.74 -21.31 7.84
N ALA A 228 16.60 -21.66 9.12
CA ALA A 228 16.11 -20.75 10.16
C ALA A 228 16.98 -19.48 10.29
N VAL A 229 18.27 -19.57 9.94
CA VAL A 229 19.22 -18.46 9.97
C VAL A 229 19.64 -18.15 8.53
N TYR A 230 18.93 -17.21 7.90
CA TYR A 230 19.30 -16.66 6.61
C TYR A 230 20.14 -15.39 6.81
N ASP A 231 21.39 -15.39 6.35
CA ASP A 231 22.32 -14.26 6.50
C ASP A 231 22.15 -13.17 5.43
N ALA A 232 21.36 -13.43 4.40
CA ALA A 232 21.09 -12.55 3.27
C ALA A 232 22.35 -11.96 2.59
N ALA A 233 23.46 -12.70 2.56
CA ALA A 233 24.70 -12.23 1.93
C ALA A 233 24.52 -11.92 0.42
N ASP A 234 23.66 -12.67 -0.26
CA ASP A 234 23.28 -12.47 -1.67
C ASP A 234 22.47 -11.17 -1.92
N ALA A 235 21.96 -10.54 -0.86
CA ALA A 235 21.29 -9.26 -0.96
C ALA A 235 22.24 -8.06 -1.07
N GLY A 236 23.56 -8.23 -0.87
CA GLY A 236 24.54 -7.14 -0.94
C GLY A 236 24.24 -6.02 0.06
N LEU A 237 24.17 -4.77 -0.37
CA LEU A 237 23.86 -3.64 0.53
C LEU A 237 22.44 -3.71 1.13
N LEU A 238 21.53 -4.51 0.57
CA LEU A 238 20.20 -4.74 1.17
C LEU A 238 20.21 -5.77 2.30
N GLN A 239 21.34 -6.46 2.54
CA GLN A 239 21.46 -7.53 3.54
C GLN A 239 20.81 -7.21 4.89
N PRO A 240 21.12 -6.10 5.59
CA PRO A 240 20.57 -5.89 6.93
C PRO A 240 19.04 -5.67 6.91
N ILE A 241 18.50 -5.14 5.81
CA ILE A 241 17.06 -4.95 5.61
C ILE A 241 16.39 -6.31 5.38
N VAL A 242 16.90 -7.08 4.42
CA VAL A 242 16.35 -8.42 4.07
C VAL A 242 16.40 -9.35 5.28
N LYS A 243 17.51 -9.34 6.02
CA LYS A 243 17.68 -10.11 7.26
C LYS A 243 16.64 -9.70 8.31
N HIS A 244 16.43 -8.40 8.51
CA HIS A 244 15.40 -7.88 9.41
C HIS A 244 13.99 -8.33 9.01
N VAL A 245 13.62 -8.15 7.75
CA VAL A 245 12.29 -8.51 7.24
C VAL A 245 12.06 -10.02 7.30
N TRP A 246 13.07 -10.83 6.94
CA TRP A 246 13.02 -12.29 7.07
C TRP A 246 12.73 -12.72 8.51
N ASN A 247 13.48 -12.21 9.48
CA ASN A 247 13.26 -12.52 10.90
C ASN A 247 11.86 -12.11 11.39
N TRP A 248 11.36 -10.96 10.94
CA TRP A 248 9.98 -10.58 11.22
C TRP A 248 8.99 -11.59 10.63
N MET A 249 9.13 -11.98 9.35
CA MET A 249 8.25 -12.95 8.70
C MET A 249 8.32 -14.35 9.33
N MET A 250 9.46 -14.73 9.90
CA MET A 250 9.63 -15.94 10.70
C MET A 250 8.85 -15.91 12.03
N GLY A 251 8.34 -14.75 12.46
CA GLY A 251 7.78 -14.54 13.79
C GLY A 251 8.85 -14.42 14.88
N GLY A 252 10.08 -14.06 14.52
CA GLY A 252 11.21 -14.01 15.45
C GLY A 252 10.96 -12.99 16.56
N THR A 253 11.15 -13.42 17.82
CA THR A 253 10.83 -12.66 19.04
C THR A 253 12.03 -11.91 19.64
N MET A 254 13.17 -11.91 18.96
CA MET A 254 14.40 -11.27 19.41
C MET A 254 14.98 -10.40 18.29
N MET A 255 15.73 -9.39 18.72
CA MET A 255 16.49 -8.54 17.81
C MET A 255 17.62 -9.35 17.18
N ILE A 256 17.75 -9.25 15.87
CA ILE A 256 18.95 -9.72 15.18
C ILE A 256 20.09 -8.80 15.57
N GLN A 257 21.19 -9.35 16.06
CA GLN A 257 22.39 -8.56 16.27
C GLN A 257 23.28 -8.61 15.03
N GLN A 258 23.78 -7.43 14.65
CA GLN A 258 24.84 -7.31 13.67
C GLN A 258 26.17 -7.19 14.40
N SER A 259 27.10 -8.10 14.14
CA SER A 259 28.48 -7.97 14.63
C SER A 259 29.15 -6.79 13.92
N SER A 260 29.74 -5.89 14.70
CA SER A 260 30.40 -4.68 14.20
C SER A 260 31.62 -4.34 15.02
N THR A 261 32.68 -3.88 14.36
CA THR A 261 33.82 -3.23 15.00
C THR A 261 33.53 -1.75 15.24
N GLU A 262 34.35 -1.10 16.05
CA GLU A 262 34.29 0.36 16.24
C GLU A 262 34.46 1.11 14.90
N GLN A 263 35.33 0.60 14.02
CA GLN A 263 35.54 1.19 12.70
C GLN A 263 34.31 1.06 11.80
N ASP A 264 33.58 -0.06 11.87
CA ASP A 264 32.33 -0.24 11.13
C ASP A 264 31.29 0.79 11.55
N ILE A 265 31.14 1.01 12.86
CA ILE A 265 30.20 2.00 13.42
C ILE A 265 30.58 3.41 12.96
N ILE A 266 31.86 3.78 12.99
CA ILE A 266 32.35 5.07 12.49
C ILE A 266 32.02 5.22 11.00
N ASN A 267 32.30 4.20 10.20
CA ASN A 267 32.04 4.22 8.76
C ASN A 267 30.54 4.37 8.46
N TRP A 268 29.67 3.64 9.15
CA TRP A 268 28.22 3.76 8.96
C TRP A 268 27.68 5.13 9.36
N LYS A 269 28.17 5.71 10.47
CA LYS A 269 27.80 7.09 10.86
C LYS A 269 28.15 8.11 9.76
N ILE A 270 29.31 7.96 9.12
CA ILE A 270 29.68 8.80 7.96
C ILE A 270 28.74 8.54 6.76
N GLN A 271 28.42 7.27 6.50
CA GLN A 271 27.60 6.85 5.37
C GLN A 271 26.12 7.24 5.48
N LEU A 272 25.60 7.62 6.66
CA LEU A 272 24.25 8.18 6.81
C LEU A 272 23.98 9.42 5.95
N HIS A 273 25.04 10.08 5.47
CA HIS A 273 24.96 11.27 4.63
C HIS A 273 25.52 11.04 3.22
N ASN A 274 25.68 9.78 2.81
CA ASN A 274 26.13 9.42 1.47
C ASN A 274 25.10 9.88 0.40
N LYS A 275 25.56 10.18 -0.82
CA LYS A 275 24.66 10.55 -1.92
C LYS A 275 23.80 9.36 -2.40
N ASP A 276 24.31 8.15 -2.27
CA ASP A 276 23.66 6.90 -2.66
C ASP A 276 22.66 6.41 -1.60
N SER A 277 21.39 6.20 -1.98
CA SER A 277 20.32 5.76 -1.07
C SER A 277 20.57 4.37 -0.48
N GLU A 278 21.03 3.43 -1.30
CA GLU A 278 21.28 2.05 -0.87
C GLU A 278 22.38 2.00 0.20
N THR A 279 23.43 2.81 0.04
CA THR A 279 24.49 2.98 1.04
C THR A 279 23.98 3.62 2.33
N ARG A 280 23.16 4.68 2.27
CA ARG A 280 22.58 5.29 3.48
C ARG A 280 21.68 4.32 4.24
N LEU A 281 20.78 3.62 3.53
CA LEU A 281 19.88 2.63 4.12
C LEU A 281 20.65 1.46 4.73
N ASN A 282 21.68 0.96 4.04
CA ASN A 282 22.56 -0.07 4.59
C ASN A 282 23.18 0.39 5.92
N ALA A 283 23.76 1.58 5.95
CA ALA A 283 24.36 2.15 7.15
C ALA A 283 23.33 2.33 8.28
N ALA A 284 22.16 2.89 7.97
CA ALA A 284 21.10 3.11 8.96
C ALA A 284 20.64 1.80 9.62
N TYR A 285 20.35 0.76 8.82
CA TYR A 285 19.95 -0.53 9.36
C TYR A 285 21.06 -1.23 10.14
N ASN A 286 22.31 -1.15 9.68
CA ASN A 286 23.44 -1.71 10.41
C ASN A 286 23.62 -1.03 11.78
N LEU A 287 23.51 0.31 11.86
CA LEU A 287 23.54 1.04 13.14
C LEU A 287 22.41 0.59 14.07
N ALA A 288 21.19 0.45 13.54
CA ALA A 288 20.05 -0.04 14.32
C ALA A 288 20.28 -1.46 14.88
N LEU A 289 20.79 -2.38 14.05
CA LEU A 289 21.07 -3.77 14.43
C LEU A 289 22.33 -3.94 15.30
N SER A 290 23.20 -2.92 15.33
CA SER A 290 24.37 -2.82 16.21
C SER A 290 24.10 -2.03 17.49
N ASN A 291 22.83 -1.73 17.80
CA ASN A 291 22.41 -0.98 19.00
C ASN A 291 22.92 0.48 19.07
N GLU A 292 23.32 1.05 17.93
CA GLU A 292 23.72 2.45 17.77
C GLU A 292 22.51 3.31 17.34
N TYR A 293 21.39 3.20 18.07
CA TYR A 293 20.11 3.80 17.65
C TYR A 293 19.98 5.29 17.98
N HIS A 294 20.76 5.83 18.92
CA HIS A 294 20.66 7.24 19.32
C HIS A 294 20.89 8.21 18.16
N VAL A 295 21.87 7.92 17.29
CA VAL A 295 22.12 8.75 16.10
C VAL A 295 20.94 8.72 15.11
N LEU A 296 20.20 7.61 15.07
CA LEU A 296 19.01 7.49 14.22
C LEU A 296 17.82 8.27 14.82
N ILE A 297 17.66 8.25 16.14
CA ILE A 297 16.64 9.06 16.83
C ILE A 297 16.95 10.56 16.63
N GLU A 298 18.21 10.98 16.74
CA GLU A 298 18.64 12.34 16.42
C GLU A 298 18.30 12.70 14.96
N GLN A 299 18.55 11.78 14.03
CA GLN A 299 18.27 11.95 12.60
C GLN A 299 16.78 12.17 12.29
N LEU A 300 15.84 11.77 13.17
CA LEU A 300 14.42 12.12 13.02
C LEU A 300 14.17 13.63 13.09
N SER A 301 15.08 14.40 13.68
CA SER A 301 15.02 15.87 13.73
C SER A 301 15.66 16.55 12.51
N ASN A 302 16.22 15.79 11.57
CA ASN A 302 16.93 16.34 10.43
C ASN A 302 15.99 17.17 9.52
N ASN A 303 16.47 18.27 8.94
CA ASN A 303 15.66 19.10 8.04
C ASN A 303 15.37 18.43 6.69
N LYS A 304 16.23 17.49 6.25
CA LYS A 304 16.02 16.71 5.03
C LYS A 304 15.11 15.52 5.32
N GLU A 305 13.94 15.53 4.66
CA GLU A 305 12.92 14.49 4.81
C GLU A 305 13.49 13.09 4.59
N ILE A 306 14.24 12.88 3.51
CA ILE A 306 14.81 11.57 3.17
C ILE A 306 15.61 10.95 4.32
N TYR A 307 16.36 11.75 5.08
CA TYR A 307 17.14 11.27 6.23
C TYR A 307 16.25 10.88 7.40
N ARG A 308 15.15 11.60 7.63
CA ARG A 308 14.14 11.22 8.63
C ARG A 308 13.48 9.89 8.27
N LEU A 309 13.12 9.72 6.99
CA LEU A 309 12.44 8.51 6.51
C LEU A 309 13.33 7.27 6.63
N GLU A 310 14.58 7.36 6.17
CA GLU A 310 15.54 6.26 6.24
C GLU A 310 15.88 5.87 7.70
N ALA A 311 15.99 6.86 8.60
CA ALA A 311 16.14 6.62 10.03
C ALA A 311 14.91 5.93 10.63
N ALA A 312 13.70 6.37 10.27
CA ALA A 312 12.46 5.76 10.72
C ALA A 312 12.36 4.30 10.28
N TYR A 313 12.70 3.98 9.02
CA TYR A 313 12.75 2.59 8.55
C TYR A 313 13.75 1.74 9.36
N ALA A 314 14.97 2.24 9.56
CA ALA A 314 15.99 1.52 10.30
C ALA A 314 15.60 1.28 11.78
N LEU A 315 14.98 2.25 12.44
CA LEU A 315 14.53 2.13 13.83
C LEU A 315 13.47 1.03 14.04
N THR A 316 12.74 0.62 12.99
CA THR A 316 11.87 -0.56 13.06
C THR A 316 12.63 -1.85 13.36
N ALA A 317 13.92 -1.92 12.99
CA ALA A 317 14.79 -3.05 13.30
C ALA A 317 15.10 -3.18 14.80
N CYS A 318 14.96 -2.10 15.55
CA CYS A 318 15.12 -2.07 17.00
C CYS A 318 13.88 -2.51 17.79
N ARG A 319 12.86 -3.10 17.15
CA ARG A 319 11.54 -3.37 17.77
C ARG A 319 11.55 -4.13 19.10
N TYR A 320 12.60 -4.89 19.41
CA TYR A 320 12.72 -5.63 20.69
C TYR A 320 13.55 -4.91 21.75
N ASN A 321 14.04 -3.71 21.46
CA ASN A 321 14.80 -2.89 22.40
C ASN A 321 13.88 -1.91 23.14
N LYS A 322 13.60 -2.20 24.41
CA LYS A 322 12.75 -1.35 25.26
C LYS A 322 13.29 0.06 25.46
N ASN A 323 14.61 0.25 25.46
CA ASN A 323 15.20 1.58 25.61
C ASN A 323 14.84 2.46 24.42
N VAL A 324 14.83 1.90 23.20
CA VAL A 324 14.40 2.60 21.98
C VAL A 324 12.94 3.01 22.08
N ILE A 325 12.06 2.10 22.52
CA ILE A 325 10.62 2.42 22.68
C ILE A 325 10.43 3.54 23.70
N ASN A 326 11.12 3.50 24.85
CA ASN A 326 11.05 4.53 25.88
C ASN A 326 11.58 5.89 25.40
N GLU A 327 12.67 5.90 24.64
CA GLU A 327 13.26 7.13 24.10
C GLU A 327 12.37 7.74 23.02
N LEU A 328 11.84 6.92 22.11
CA LEU A 328 10.87 7.36 21.10
C LEU A 328 9.59 7.92 21.75
N GLN A 329 9.08 7.32 22.82
CA GLN A 329 7.96 7.88 23.59
C GLN A 329 8.31 9.23 24.21
N THR A 330 9.54 9.38 24.71
CA THR A 330 10.01 10.65 25.29
C THR A 330 10.11 11.74 24.24
N VAL A 331 10.66 11.42 23.05
CA VAL A 331 10.72 12.35 21.92
C VAL A 331 9.30 12.71 21.46
N LEU A 332 8.42 11.73 21.26
CA LEU A 332 7.04 11.99 20.81
C LEU A 332 6.25 12.86 21.80
N LYS A 333 6.40 12.66 23.11
CA LYS A 333 5.78 13.53 24.13
C LYS A 333 6.27 14.97 24.06
N LYS A 334 7.57 15.16 23.79
CA LYS A 334 8.17 16.49 23.69
C LYS A 334 7.79 17.19 22.38
N GLU A 335 7.71 16.42 21.31
CA GLU A 335 7.60 16.91 19.92
C GLU A 335 6.23 16.55 19.31
N GLU A 336 5.19 16.40 20.14
CA GLU A 336 3.83 15.98 19.73
C GLU A 336 3.17 16.93 18.71
N LYS A 337 3.63 18.19 18.67
CA LYS A 337 3.19 19.22 17.72
C LYS A 337 4.09 19.32 16.48
N ASN A 338 5.23 18.64 16.48
CA ASN A 338 6.14 18.60 15.35
C ASN A 338 5.70 17.48 14.41
N GLU A 339 4.94 17.84 13.37
CA GLU A 339 4.38 16.89 12.40
C GLU A 339 5.46 15.92 11.88
N ASP A 340 6.62 16.46 11.47
CA ASP A 340 7.72 15.71 10.84
C ASP A 340 8.25 14.55 11.70
N GLN A 341 8.35 14.77 13.00
CA GLN A 341 8.82 13.74 13.94
C GLN A 341 7.67 12.84 14.39
N ALA A 342 6.52 13.43 14.69
CA ALA A 342 5.38 12.72 15.24
C ALA A 342 4.90 11.62 14.29
N TYR A 343 4.80 11.90 12.98
CA TYR A 343 4.36 10.90 12.01
C TYR A 343 5.41 9.79 11.84
N CYS A 344 6.72 10.12 11.88
CA CYS A 344 7.79 9.13 11.80
C CYS A 344 7.73 8.17 13.00
N ILE A 345 7.56 8.70 14.21
CA ILE A 345 7.50 7.88 15.42
C ILE A 345 6.23 7.01 15.45
N ALA A 346 5.08 7.57 15.07
CA ALA A 346 3.83 6.80 14.94
C ALA A 346 3.97 5.66 13.92
N PHE A 347 4.65 5.91 12.79
CA PHE A 347 4.98 4.87 11.81
C PHE A 347 5.88 3.79 12.41
N ILE A 348 6.96 4.17 13.12
CA ILE A 348 7.86 3.21 13.76
C ILE A 348 7.06 2.29 14.70
N PHE A 349 6.23 2.84 15.57
CA PHE A 349 5.39 2.03 16.47
C PHE A 349 4.42 1.13 15.71
N SER A 350 3.87 1.59 14.59
CA SER A 350 3.01 0.75 13.76
C SER A 350 3.73 -0.47 13.16
N GLU A 351 4.99 -0.33 12.74
CA GLU A 351 5.81 -1.43 12.20
C GLU A 351 6.38 -2.33 13.30
N MET A 352 6.49 -1.82 14.53
CA MET A 352 6.80 -2.62 15.72
C MET A 352 5.62 -3.51 16.16
N GLY A 353 4.39 -3.19 15.76
CA GLY A 353 3.18 -3.94 16.10
C GLY A 353 3.00 -4.09 17.61
N SER A 354 2.44 -5.21 18.07
CA SER A 354 2.12 -5.44 19.49
C SER A 354 3.29 -5.35 20.48
N ILE A 355 4.54 -5.28 20.03
CA ILE A 355 5.68 -5.05 20.92
C ILE A 355 5.68 -3.62 21.46
N ALA A 356 5.13 -2.68 20.70
CA ALA A 356 4.94 -1.29 21.12
C ALA A 356 3.65 -1.08 21.94
N LEU A 357 3.10 -2.12 22.58
CA LEU A 357 1.83 -2.04 23.32
C LEU A 357 1.79 -0.91 24.37
N GLU A 358 2.91 -0.67 25.05
CA GLU A 358 3.02 0.37 26.08
C GLU A 358 2.86 1.80 25.53
N THR A 359 2.94 2.00 24.22
CA THR A 359 2.83 3.32 23.58
C THR A 359 1.38 3.72 23.28
N LEU A 360 0.42 2.80 23.42
CA LEU A 360 -1.00 3.05 23.11
C LEU A 360 -1.56 4.32 23.76
N PRO A 361 -1.39 4.59 25.07
CA PRO A 361 -1.94 5.79 25.69
C PRO A 361 -1.39 7.09 25.07
N LEU A 362 -0.11 7.09 24.69
CA LEU A 362 0.53 8.24 24.05
C LEU A 362 0.01 8.41 22.62
N LEU A 363 -0.14 7.33 21.86
CA LEU A 363 -0.68 7.37 20.49
C LEU A 363 -2.12 7.90 20.47
N VAL A 364 -2.95 7.48 21.42
CA VAL A 364 -4.31 7.99 21.60
C VAL A 364 -4.29 9.48 21.90
N HIS A 365 -3.47 9.91 22.86
CA HIS A 365 -3.32 11.33 23.19
C HIS A 365 -2.90 12.17 21.98
N VAL A 366 -1.86 11.75 21.25
CA VAL A 366 -1.38 12.45 20.05
C VAL A 366 -2.46 12.52 18.98
N LEU A 367 -3.23 11.44 18.78
CA LEU A 367 -4.33 11.41 17.81
C LEU A 367 -5.45 12.41 18.16
N GLU A 368 -5.73 12.61 19.46
CA GLU A 368 -6.77 13.54 19.94
C GLU A 368 -6.38 15.01 19.78
N ILE A 369 -5.10 15.35 20.00
CA ILE A 369 -4.65 16.75 20.00
C ILE A 369 -4.16 17.25 18.64
N THR A 370 -3.86 16.35 17.71
CA THR A 370 -3.24 16.72 16.43
C THR A 370 -4.28 17.16 15.40
N ASP A 371 -3.96 18.23 14.66
CA ASP A 371 -4.69 18.63 13.46
C ASP A 371 -4.09 18.05 12.17
N SER A 372 -2.91 17.41 12.26
CA SER A 372 -2.21 16.84 11.12
C SER A 372 -2.90 15.58 10.63
N TRP A 373 -3.39 15.61 9.39
CA TRP A 373 -3.94 14.41 8.74
C TRP A 373 -2.89 13.28 8.60
N LEU A 374 -1.61 13.64 8.46
CA LEU A 374 -0.52 12.70 8.29
C LEU A 374 -0.20 11.98 9.61
N VAL A 375 -0.15 12.73 10.71
CA VAL A 375 -0.02 12.14 12.06
C VAL A 375 -1.24 11.28 12.38
N LYS A 376 -2.46 11.78 12.13
CA LYS A 376 -3.71 11.00 12.32
C LYS A 376 -3.66 9.67 11.58
N LYS A 377 -3.22 9.67 10.32
CA LYS A 377 -3.08 8.47 9.50
C LYS A 377 -2.16 7.44 10.16
N TYR A 378 -0.93 7.81 10.54
CA TYR A 378 0.01 6.84 11.12
C TYR A 378 -0.34 6.43 12.55
N CYS A 379 -0.96 7.32 13.35
CA CYS A 379 -1.56 6.93 14.62
C CYS A 379 -2.66 5.89 14.41
N CYS A 380 -3.61 6.12 13.48
CA CYS A 380 -4.65 5.13 13.15
C CYS A 380 -4.04 3.79 12.72
N GLN A 381 -2.98 3.83 11.90
CA GLN A 381 -2.27 2.62 11.47
C GLN A 381 -1.68 1.87 12.68
N ALA A 382 -0.97 2.58 13.57
CA ALA A 382 -0.39 2.01 14.77
C ALA A 382 -1.45 1.39 15.69
N LEU A 383 -2.57 2.07 15.92
CA LEU A 383 -3.68 1.54 16.70
C LEU A 383 -4.28 0.26 16.09
N GLY A 384 -4.20 0.09 14.76
CA GLY A 384 -4.65 -1.12 14.07
C GLY A 384 -3.67 -2.29 14.11
N THR A 385 -2.36 -2.02 14.20
CA THR A 385 -1.31 -3.06 14.21
C THR A 385 -0.87 -3.45 15.63
N ILE A 386 -0.99 -2.55 16.61
CA ILE A 386 -0.69 -2.83 18.01
C ILE A 386 -1.89 -3.54 18.65
N GLN A 387 -1.86 -4.87 18.66
CA GLN A 387 -2.96 -5.67 19.20
C GLN A 387 -2.79 -5.91 20.70
N SER A 388 -3.82 -5.57 21.49
CA SER A 388 -3.92 -5.88 22.92
C SER A 388 -4.87 -7.06 23.19
N ASN A 389 -4.59 -7.79 24.27
CA ASN A 389 -5.50 -8.77 24.86
C ASN A 389 -6.32 -8.21 26.02
N ASN A 390 -6.02 -6.99 26.49
CA ASN A 390 -6.80 -6.30 27.49
C ASN A 390 -8.01 -5.64 26.83
N GLN A 391 -9.22 -5.95 27.30
CA GLN A 391 -10.46 -5.43 26.73
C GLN A 391 -10.54 -3.91 26.81
N ASN A 392 -10.06 -3.28 27.88
CA ASN A 392 -10.11 -1.83 28.02
C ASN A 392 -9.25 -1.13 26.97
N ASP A 393 -8.06 -1.64 26.68
CA ASP A 393 -7.19 -1.09 25.63
C ASP A 393 -7.89 -1.18 24.28
N VAL A 394 -8.52 -2.32 24.00
CA VAL A 394 -9.25 -2.54 22.74
C VAL A 394 -10.44 -1.60 22.63
N ASP A 395 -11.22 -1.43 23.69
CA ASP A 395 -12.38 -0.53 23.71
C ASP A 395 -11.95 0.92 23.45
N ILE A 396 -10.86 1.38 24.08
CA ILE A 396 -10.30 2.71 23.86
C ILE A 396 -9.90 2.88 22.39
N VAL A 397 -9.11 1.93 21.86
CA VAL A 397 -8.65 1.94 20.47
C VAL A 397 -9.83 1.98 19.50
N VAL A 398 -10.82 1.10 19.68
CA VAL A 398 -11.99 0.99 18.80
C VAL A 398 -12.80 2.29 18.83
N ARG A 399 -13.00 2.90 20.00
CA ARG A 399 -13.70 4.19 20.12
C ARG A 399 -12.95 5.33 19.45
N CYS A 400 -11.62 5.39 19.56
CA CYS A 400 -10.81 6.37 18.83
C CYS A 400 -10.99 6.22 17.32
N LEU A 401 -10.93 5.00 16.78
CA LEU A 401 -11.10 4.74 15.35
C LEU A 401 -12.54 5.03 14.88
N ILE A 402 -13.55 4.75 15.71
CA ILE A 402 -14.94 5.15 15.46
C ILE A 402 -15.04 6.67 15.34
N HIS A 403 -14.42 7.43 16.25
CA HIS A 403 -14.44 8.88 16.22
C HIS A 403 -13.84 9.42 14.90
N ILE A 404 -12.72 8.86 14.45
CA ILE A 404 -12.12 9.23 13.15
C ILE A 404 -13.07 8.94 11.98
N LEU A 405 -13.80 7.82 11.98
CA LEU A 405 -14.79 7.51 10.93
C LEU A 405 -16.02 8.42 10.95
N LEU A 406 -16.38 8.95 12.12
CA LEU A 406 -17.51 9.87 12.28
C LEU A 406 -17.17 11.32 11.90
N ASP A 407 -15.89 11.69 11.83
CA ASP A 407 -15.42 13.00 11.37
C ASP A 407 -15.59 13.16 9.85
N ARG A 408 -16.86 13.18 9.41
CA ARG A 408 -17.31 13.37 8.03
C ARG A 408 -17.55 14.85 7.70
N ASP A 409 -17.79 15.67 8.71
CA ASP A 409 -18.45 16.98 8.59
C ASP A 409 -17.51 18.17 8.33
N GLN A 410 -16.26 17.95 7.91
CA GLN A 410 -15.37 19.05 7.54
C GLN A 410 -14.86 18.92 6.10
N GLN A 411 -15.70 19.48 5.21
CA GLN A 411 -15.42 19.92 3.84
C GLN A 411 -15.30 18.85 2.74
N LEU A 412 -16.10 19.06 1.69
CA LEU A 412 -16.18 18.32 0.42
C LEU A 412 -14.87 18.29 -0.41
N ASP A 413 -13.76 18.90 0.05
CA ASP A 413 -12.65 19.22 -0.86
C ASP A 413 -11.22 18.98 -0.31
N THR A 414 -11.00 18.08 0.65
CA THR A 414 -9.62 17.66 0.96
C THR A 414 -9.48 16.15 1.01
N VAL A 415 -8.96 15.59 -0.08
CA VAL A 415 -8.50 14.18 -0.18
C VAL A 415 -7.75 13.75 1.08
N ASN A 416 -6.96 14.66 1.67
CA ASN A 416 -6.18 14.53 2.91
C ASN A 416 -6.96 13.96 4.12
N ARG A 417 -8.17 14.44 4.42
CA ARG A 417 -8.94 13.94 5.60
C ARG A 417 -9.49 12.53 5.41
N SER A 418 -9.72 12.12 4.16
CA SER A 418 -10.17 10.77 3.88
C SER A 418 -9.09 9.73 4.23
N HIS A 419 -7.80 10.06 4.20
CA HIS A 419 -6.74 9.10 4.51
C HIS A 419 -6.80 8.56 5.94
N ALA A 420 -7.13 9.41 6.91
CA ALA A 420 -7.31 8.98 8.29
C ALA A 420 -8.50 8.01 8.39
N ARG A 421 -9.62 8.30 7.72
CA ARG A 421 -10.80 7.41 7.66
C ARG A 421 -10.54 6.09 6.93
N ILE A 422 -9.84 6.14 5.80
CA ILE A 422 -9.42 4.96 5.03
C ILE A 422 -8.58 4.04 5.92
N THR A 423 -7.62 4.63 6.65
CA THR A 423 -6.74 3.91 7.56
C THR A 423 -7.51 3.42 8.78
N ALA A 424 -8.43 4.20 9.35
CA ALA A 424 -9.23 3.80 10.49
C ALA A 424 -10.14 2.60 10.18
N ALA A 425 -10.81 2.62 9.01
CA ALA A 425 -11.58 1.47 8.54
C ALA A 425 -10.70 0.22 8.37
N LEU A 426 -9.50 0.36 7.80
CA LEU A 426 -8.56 -0.74 7.67
C LEU A 426 -8.04 -1.24 9.03
N SER A 427 -7.77 -0.34 9.97
CA SER A 427 -7.37 -0.68 11.33
C SER A 427 -8.45 -1.45 12.08
N LEU A 428 -9.72 -1.09 11.92
CA LEU A 428 -10.83 -1.88 12.45
C LEU A 428 -10.90 -3.28 11.83
N ALA A 429 -10.58 -3.42 10.54
CA ALA A 429 -10.45 -4.74 9.90
C ALA A 429 -9.30 -5.58 10.45
N ASN A 430 -8.17 -4.96 10.79
CA ASN A 430 -7.04 -5.62 11.45
C ASN A 430 -7.41 -6.10 12.87
N ILE A 431 -8.17 -5.30 13.62
CA ILE A 431 -8.68 -5.67 14.96
C ILE A 431 -9.69 -6.83 14.87
N GLY A 432 -10.51 -6.88 13.80
CA GLY A 432 -11.42 -7.98 13.50
C GLY A 432 -12.58 -8.09 14.49
N ALA A 433 -12.89 -9.30 14.97
CA ALA A 433 -14.06 -9.56 15.83
C ALA A 433 -14.14 -8.66 17.07
N LYS A 434 -13.00 -8.22 17.62
CA LYS A 434 -12.99 -7.33 18.78
C LYS A 434 -13.45 -5.90 18.47
N ALA A 435 -13.57 -5.52 17.20
CA ALA A 435 -14.07 -4.23 16.76
C ALA A 435 -15.60 -4.19 16.58
N ALA A 436 -16.35 -5.13 17.18
CA ALA A 436 -17.79 -5.26 16.99
C ALA A 436 -18.59 -3.99 17.34
N GLU A 437 -18.12 -3.16 18.29
CA GLU A 437 -18.72 -1.86 18.63
C GLU A 437 -18.81 -0.92 17.41
N ALA A 438 -17.89 -1.03 16.45
CA ALA A 438 -17.86 -0.19 15.25
C ALA A 438 -18.88 -0.58 14.17
N THR A 439 -19.64 -1.66 14.35
CA THR A 439 -20.52 -2.24 13.29
C THR A 439 -21.46 -1.22 12.65
N LEU A 440 -22.14 -0.38 13.45
CA LEU A 440 -23.08 0.60 12.91
C LEU A 440 -22.38 1.74 12.15
N VAL A 441 -21.26 2.24 12.69
CA VAL A 441 -20.50 3.31 12.02
C VAL A 441 -19.85 2.81 10.74
N LEU A 442 -19.40 1.56 10.72
CA LEU A 442 -18.90 0.91 9.50
C LEU A 442 -19.99 0.68 8.47
N LYS A 443 -21.22 0.34 8.87
CA LYS A 443 -22.38 0.31 7.96
C LYS A 443 -22.57 1.67 7.32
N ASP A 444 -22.60 2.74 8.12
CA ASP A 444 -22.81 4.07 7.58
C ASP A 444 -21.64 4.50 6.69
N ALA A 445 -20.41 4.08 7.01
CA ALA A 445 -19.23 4.37 6.20
C ALA A 445 -19.27 3.59 4.88
N LEU A 446 -19.78 2.37 4.88
CA LEU A 446 -19.96 1.55 3.68
C LEU A 446 -20.97 2.16 2.68
N TYR A 447 -22.07 2.72 3.16
CA TYR A 447 -23.14 3.21 2.29
C TYR A 447 -23.08 4.71 2.00
N PHE A 448 -22.48 5.53 2.88
CA PHE A 448 -22.61 6.98 2.81
C PHE A 448 -21.29 7.77 2.83
N ASP A 449 -20.12 7.13 3.03
CA ASP A 449 -18.85 7.85 2.84
C ASP A 449 -18.63 8.12 1.35
N GLN A 450 -18.19 9.33 1.01
CA GLN A 450 -17.94 9.74 -0.38
C GLN A 450 -16.65 9.12 -0.95
N ASN A 451 -15.77 8.61 -0.08
CA ASN A 451 -14.54 7.99 -0.50
C ASN A 451 -14.70 6.47 -0.62
N ARG A 452 -14.59 5.97 -1.86
CA ARG A 452 -14.71 4.54 -2.18
C ARG A 452 -13.75 3.61 -1.43
N TYR A 453 -12.58 4.10 -1.03
CA TYR A 453 -11.62 3.30 -0.26
C TYR A 453 -12.06 3.17 1.21
N VAL A 454 -12.71 4.20 1.77
CA VAL A 454 -13.37 4.08 3.08
C VAL A 454 -14.49 3.05 2.97
N ASN A 455 -15.34 3.12 1.93
CA ASN A 455 -16.41 2.14 1.77
C ASN A 455 -15.86 0.70 1.65
N GLY A 456 -14.83 0.50 0.81
CA GLY A 456 -14.22 -0.81 0.60
C GLY A 456 -13.54 -1.37 1.85
N ASN A 457 -12.84 -0.54 2.62
CA ASN A 457 -12.26 -0.96 3.90
C ASN A 457 -13.33 -1.16 4.98
N ALA A 458 -14.45 -0.44 4.94
CA ALA A 458 -15.58 -0.66 5.85
C ALA A 458 -16.27 -1.99 5.58
N LEU A 459 -16.46 -2.36 4.30
CA LEU A 459 -16.92 -3.69 3.91
C LEU A 459 -16.00 -4.78 4.47
N LEU A 460 -14.69 -4.62 4.27
CA LEU A 460 -13.68 -5.55 4.80
C LEU A 460 -13.73 -5.64 6.33
N ALA A 461 -13.86 -4.51 7.03
CA ALA A 461 -13.93 -4.48 8.49
C ALA A 461 -15.17 -5.22 9.01
N LEU A 462 -16.35 -5.00 8.40
CA LEU A 462 -17.56 -5.75 8.73
C LEU A 462 -17.36 -7.26 8.50
N GLU A 463 -16.69 -7.65 7.40
CA GLU A 463 -16.43 -9.05 7.09
C GLU A 463 -15.53 -9.71 8.14
N ARG A 464 -14.55 -8.96 8.63
CA ARG A 464 -13.61 -9.38 9.68
C ARG A 464 -14.24 -9.38 11.08
N ILE A 465 -15.19 -8.49 11.34
CA ILE A 465 -15.97 -8.49 12.58
C ILE A 465 -16.83 -9.75 12.67
N GLY A 466 -17.49 -10.13 11.56
CA GLY A 466 -18.12 -11.44 11.41
C GLY A 466 -19.30 -11.72 12.35
N THR A 467 -19.83 -10.71 13.06
CA THR A 467 -21.05 -10.84 13.87
C THR A 467 -22.28 -11.06 12.99
N SER A 468 -23.36 -11.61 13.56
CA SER A 468 -24.62 -11.79 12.83
C SER A 468 -25.15 -10.47 12.25
N GLU A 469 -24.98 -9.38 12.99
CA GLU A 469 -25.36 -8.02 12.58
C GLU A 469 -24.50 -7.54 11.41
N ALA A 470 -23.17 -7.70 11.48
CA ALA A 470 -22.27 -7.33 10.40
C ALA A 470 -22.56 -8.14 9.12
N LEU A 471 -22.79 -9.44 9.23
CA LEU A 471 -23.12 -10.30 8.08
C LEU A 471 -24.45 -9.92 7.42
N LYS A 472 -25.47 -9.53 8.20
CA LYS A 472 -26.75 -9.01 7.67
C LYS A 472 -26.57 -7.72 6.86
N ILE A 473 -25.56 -6.90 7.19
CA ILE A 473 -25.22 -5.68 6.44
C ILE A 473 -24.52 -6.01 5.12
N ILE A 474 -23.59 -6.98 5.13
CA ILE A 474 -22.70 -7.29 3.99
C ILE A 474 -23.44 -7.99 2.85
N ILE A 475 -24.33 -8.93 3.16
CA ILE A 475 -25.05 -9.72 2.15
C ILE A 475 -25.76 -8.83 1.11
N PRO A 476 -26.58 -7.83 1.50
CA PRO A 476 -27.18 -6.90 0.55
C PRO A 476 -26.13 -5.96 -0.06
N ALA A 477 -25.14 -5.49 0.72
CA ALA A 477 -24.10 -4.61 0.21
C ALA A 477 -23.33 -5.22 -0.96
N ARG A 478 -22.94 -6.50 -0.87
CA ARG A 478 -22.24 -7.22 -1.96
C ARG A 478 -23.08 -7.30 -3.23
N ARG A 479 -24.41 -7.48 -3.10
CA ARG A 479 -25.33 -7.48 -4.25
C ARG A 479 -25.48 -6.09 -4.86
N ILE A 480 -25.60 -5.06 -4.02
CA ILE A 480 -25.70 -3.66 -4.45
C ILE A 480 -24.39 -3.18 -5.10
N TRP A 481 -23.24 -3.50 -4.52
CA TRP A 481 -21.92 -3.17 -5.10
C TRP A 481 -21.71 -3.84 -6.46
N GLN A 482 -22.24 -5.05 -6.66
CA GLN A 482 -22.22 -5.74 -7.95
C GLN A 482 -23.20 -5.11 -8.97
N ALA A 483 -24.32 -4.54 -8.52
CA ALA A 483 -25.40 -4.04 -9.38
C ALA A 483 -25.33 -2.54 -9.71
N THR A 484 -24.95 -1.68 -8.75
CA THR A 484 -25.07 -0.21 -8.81
C THR A 484 -23.89 0.45 -9.53
N MET A 485 -22.78 -0.28 -9.70
CA MET A 485 -21.56 0.22 -10.36
C MET A 485 -21.68 0.28 -11.90
N LYS A 486 -22.84 -0.06 -12.49
CA LYS A 486 -23.17 0.32 -13.86
C LYS A 486 -23.38 1.84 -14.04
N GLN A 487 -23.61 2.59 -12.95
CA GLN A 487 -24.10 3.97 -13.01
C GLN A 487 -23.13 5.04 -12.47
N VAL A 488 -22.24 4.70 -11.52
CA VAL A 488 -21.23 5.62 -10.94
C VAL A 488 -20.07 5.94 -11.93
N MET A 489 -20.10 5.33 -13.11
CA MET A 489 -19.09 5.35 -14.17
C MET A 489 -18.80 6.73 -14.79
N LEU A 490 -19.65 7.74 -14.60
CA LEU A 490 -19.44 9.05 -15.21
C LEU A 490 -18.72 10.05 -14.29
N GLU A 491 -18.95 10.06 -12.98
CA GLU A 491 -18.66 11.26 -12.17
C GLU A 491 -17.19 11.35 -11.69
N GLU A 492 -16.60 10.25 -11.19
CA GLU A 492 -15.20 10.26 -10.72
C GLU A 492 -14.19 10.37 -11.88
N ASP A 493 -14.47 9.70 -13.01
CA ASP A 493 -13.59 9.71 -14.18
C ASP A 493 -13.70 11.04 -14.96
N ILE A 494 -14.86 11.71 -14.97
CA ILE A 494 -14.97 13.08 -15.50
C ILE A 494 -14.15 14.05 -14.64
N ALA A 495 -14.24 13.97 -13.31
CA ALA A 495 -13.42 14.83 -12.43
C ALA A 495 -11.91 14.59 -12.61
N LEU A 496 -11.49 13.33 -12.77
CA LEU A 496 -10.09 12.95 -13.03
C LEU A 496 -9.59 13.36 -14.43
N LEU A 497 -10.45 13.25 -15.45
CA LEU A 497 -10.14 13.69 -16.82
C LEU A 497 -10.14 15.21 -16.92
N GLU A 498 -11.05 15.92 -16.25
CA GLU A 498 -11.09 17.38 -16.20
C GLU A 498 -9.92 17.96 -15.42
N HIS A 499 -9.50 17.34 -14.31
CA HIS A 499 -8.27 17.75 -13.62
C HIS A 499 -7.01 17.58 -14.50
N ARG A 500 -6.92 16.47 -15.26
CA ARG A 500 -5.85 16.27 -16.26
C ARG A 500 -5.93 17.26 -17.42
N ARG A 501 -7.14 17.64 -17.84
CA ARG A 501 -7.37 18.62 -18.91
C ARG A 501 -6.98 20.01 -18.45
N LEU A 502 -7.44 20.45 -17.27
CA LEU A 502 -7.16 21.76 -16.68
C LEU A 502 -5.67 21.97 -16.36
N THR A 503 -4.97 20.94 -15.89
CA THR A 503 -3.51 20.97 -15.69
C THR A 503 -2.71 20.97 -17.01
N SER A 504 -3.30 20.48 -18.10
CA SER A 504 -2.71 20.58 -19.45
C SER A 504 -3.03 21.88 -20.19
N THR A 505 -4.08 22.60 -19.80
CA THR A 505 -4.58 23.81 -20.48
C THR A 505 -4.28 25.13 -19.76
N GLN A 506 -3.53 25.13 -18.65
CA GLN A 506 -3.06 26.36 -17.98
C GLN A 506 -2.00 27.15 -18.78
N SER A 507 -2.12 27.21 -20.10
CA SER A 507 -1.37 28.11 -20.98
C SER A 507 -2.23 29.10 -21.76
N GLN A 508 -3.56 29.15 -21.63
CA GLN A 508 -4.39 30.16 -22.31
C GLN A 508 -5.59 30.65 -21.48
N SER A 509 -5.95 31.92 -21.71
CA SER A 509 -6.55 32.91 -20.81
C SER A 509 -8.10 33.00 -20.76
N THR A 510 -8.59 33.51 -19.60
CA THR A 510 -9.78 34.37 -19.33
C THR A 510 -11.21 33.93 -19.73
N SER A 511 -12.06 33.60 -18.75
CA SER A 511 -13.34 34.30 -18.39
C SER A 511 -14.18 33.45 -17.40
N ASN A 512 -14.17 33.83 -16.11
CA ASN A 512 -14.88 33.12 -15.02
C ASN A 512 -16.16 33.86 -14.61
N LEU A 513 -17.29 33.68 -15.30
CA LEU A 513 -18.58 34.17 -14.75
C LEU A 513 -19.85 33.48 -15.26
N THR A 514 -19.76 32.33 -15.92
CA THR A 514 -20.95 31.59 -16.41
C THR A 514 -21.05 30.14 -15.90
N TYR A 515 -20.01 29.62 -15.22
CA TYR A 515 -19.93 28.21 -14.83
C TYR A 515 -20.74 27.88 -13.57
N GLU A 516 -20.68 28.72 -12.54
CA GLU A 516 -21.42 28.50 -11.28
C GLU A 516 -22.94 28.45 -11.50
N LEU A 517 -23.46 29.33 -12.37
CA LEU A 517 -24.89 29.39 -12.68
C LEU A 517 -25.41 28.13 -13.41
N VAL A 518 -24.57 27.51 -14.24
CA VAL A 518 -24.94 26.30 -15.01
C VAL A 518 -24.91 25.07 -14.12
N VAL A 519 -23.92 24.96 -13.22
CA VAL A 519 -23.84 23.87 -12.24
C VAL A 519 -25.02 23.94 -11.27
N GLU A 520 -25.37 25.13 -10.79
CA GLU A 520 -26.49 25.31 -9.86
C GLU A 520 -27.84 24.96 -10.49
N ILE A 521 -28.05 25.26 -11.79
CA ILE A 521 -29.26 24.87 -12.52
C ILE A 521 -29.33 23.35 -12.73
N ILE A 522 -28.21 22.70 -13.05
CA ILE A 522 -28.15 21.24 -13.26
C ILE A 522 -28.41 20.49 -11.96
N VAL A 523 -27.81 20.92 -10.84
CA VAL A 523 -28.02 20.34 -9.52
C VAL A 523 -29.47 20.48 -9.08
N ASN A 524 -30.10 21.64 -9.29
CA ASN A 524 -31.49 21.86 -8.94
C ASN A 524 -32.48 21.02 -9.78
N ILE A 525 -32.19 20.80 -11.07
CA ILE A 525 -32.99 19.92 -11.93
C ILE A 525 -32.85 18.45 -11.49
N LEU A 526 -31.66 18.02 -11.07
CA LEU A 526 -31.38 16.65 -10.61
C LEU A 526 -32.03 16.34 -9.25
N ILE A 527 -32.07 17.30 -8.34
CA ILE A 527 -32.81 17.17 -7.07
C ILE A 527 -34.31 16.99 -7.34
N LEU A 528 -34.86 17.76 -8.30
CA LEU A 528 -36.27 17.68 -8.65
C LEU A 528 -36.64 16.31 -9.28
N ILE A 529 -35.77 15.74 -10.10
CA ILE A 529 -35.98 14.42 -10.72
C ILE A 529 -35.92 13.28 -9.68
N THR A 530 -35.04 13.40 -8.69
CA THR A 530 -34.87 12.38 -7.63
C THR A 530 -36.04 12.35 -6.64
N VAL A 531 -36.72 13.49 -6.45
CA VAL A 531 -37.93 13.60 -5.62
C VAL A 531 -39.19 13.10 -6.35
N ILE A 532 -39.19 13.09 -7.69
CA ILE A 532 -40.33 12.61 -8.51
C ILE A 532 -40.29 11.09 -8.74
N LEU A 533 -39.12 10.46 -8.58
CA LEU A 533 -38.90 9.03 -8.84
C LEU A 533 -38.83 8.14 -7.58
N ASN A 534 -39.05 8.71 -6.39
CA ASN A 534 -39.32 8.00 -5.14
C ASN A 534 -40.75 8.32 -4.67
#